data_AF-A0A7C6X9E7-F1
#
_entry.id   AF-A0A7C6X9E7-F1
#
_cell.length_a   1.000
_cell.length_b   1.000
_cell.length_c   1.000
_cell.angle_alpha   90.00
_cell.angle_beta   90.00
_cell.angle_gamma   90.00
#
_symmetry.space_group_name_H-M   'P 1'
#
loop_
_entity.id
_entity.type
_entity.pdbx_description
1 polymer ?
#
loop_
_entity_poly.entity_id
_entity_poly.type
_entity_poly.pdbx_seq_one_letter_code
_entity_poly.pdbx_strand_id
1 'polypeptide(L)'
;MIHRLLCLLGLVTLALLPWHDAPRAAVGTRAGQTWTNPKEGSTFVFVPAGGFTMGSNGGDADERPAHKVNLRGYWIGKNEVTVAQYRRFCREIGRPMPRGQGADNHPVVNVSWDDAVAYARWAGCRLPTEAEWEKAARGTDARTYPWGNTWDPAKCNTEEGGPGRTMPVGSYPRGASPYGCLDMAGNVSEWCSSVYKKYPYRADDGREDPNAPSPRVYRGGSWDDDRD
;
A
#
# COMPACT_ATOMS: atom_id res chain seq x y z
N MET A 1 8.49 11.49 4.25
CA MET A 1 7.18 11.44 3.58
C MET A 1 7.34 10.36 2.51
N ILE A 2 6.53 10.25 1.47
CA ILE A 2 6.68 9.13 0.54
C ILE A 2 6.57 9.70 -0.87
N HIS A 3 7.74 9.92 -1.46
CA HIS A 3 7.94 10.63 -2.71
C HIS A 3 7.23 10.00 -3.93
N ARG A 4 6.86 10.89 -4.84
CA ARG A 4 6.10 10.64 -6.07
C ARG A 4 6.99 10.67 -7.32
N LEU A 5 6.57 9.85 -8.29
CA LEU A 5 6.67 10.01 -9.76
C LEU A 5 8.04 9.99 -10.46
N LEU A 6 8.18 8.97 -11.31
CA LEU A 6 9.12 8.82 -12.43
C LEU A 6 10.59 8.56 -12.06
N CYS A 7 10.84 7.47 -11.32
CA CYS A 7 12.11 6.76 -11.41
C CYS A 7 11.96 5.41 -12.11
N LEU A 8 12.61 5.30 -13.27
CA LEU A 8 12.98 4.03 -13.88
C LEU A 8 13.78 3.24 -12.82
N LEU A 9 13.24 2.09 -12.37
CA LEU A 9 13.81 1.09 -11.44
C LEU A 9 13.24 1.04 -10.01
N GLY A 10 12.12 1.72 -9.71
CA GLY A 10 11.40 1.46 -8.45
C GLY A 10 10.86 0.02 -8.39
N LEU A 11 11.23 -0.73 -7.35
CA LEU A 11 10.67 -2.07 -7.09
C LEU A 11 9.25 -1.90 -6.55
N VAL A 12 8.24 -2.05 -7.42
CA VAL A 12 6.83 -1.89 -7.04
C VAL A 12 6.18 -3.23 -6.73
N THR A 13 5.31 -3.25 -5.72
CA THR A 13 4.59 -4.42 -5.19
C THR A 13 3.11 -4.10 -4.93
N LEU A 14 2.38 -5.04 -4.33
CA LEU A 14 0.91 -5.01 -4.29
C LEU A 14 0.38 -4.74 -2.89
N ALA A 15 -0.31 -3.60 -2.76
CA ALA A 15 -1.29 -3.37 -1.70
C ALA A 15 -2.66 -3.85 -2.19
N LEU A 16 -3.44 -4.51 -1.33
CA LEU A 16 -4.74 -5.07 -1.75
C LEU A 16 -5.85 -4.78 -0.75
N LEU A 17 -7.05 -4.58 -1.28
CA LEU A 17 -8.33 -4.56 -0.58
C LEU A 17 -9.23 -5.62 -1.21
N PRO A 18 -10.12 -6.31 -0.49
CA PRO A 18 -10.96 -7.32 -1.11
C PRO A 18 -12.09 -6.79 -2.01
N TRP A 19 -12.62 -7.66 -2.88
CA TRP A 19 -13.84 -7.54 -3.68
C TRP A 19 -15.03 -8.21 -2.98
N HIS A 20 -16.20 -8.20 -3.63
CA HIS A 20 -17.55 -8.60 -3.19
C HIS A 20 -17.71 -9.80 -2.22
N ASP A 21 -16.73 -10.71 -2.13
CA ASP A 21 -16.78 -11.94 -1.32
C ASP A 21 -16.01 -11.89 0.01
N ALA A 22 -15.20 -10.86 0.29
CA ALA A 22 -14.68 -10.68 1.65
C ALA A 22 -15.80 -10.24 2.60
N PRO A 23 -15.65 -10.48 3.91
CA PRO A 23 -16.58 -9.92 4.88
C PRO A 23 -16.65 -8.42 4.66
N ARG A 24 -17.79 -7.96 4.11
CA ARG A 24 -18.18 -6.55 4.19
C ARG A 24 -18.01 -6.17 5.65
N ALA A 25 -17.39 -5.01 5.90
CA ALA A 25 -17.23 -4.48 7.24
C ALA A 25 -18.57 -4.61 7.99
N ALA A 26 -18.65 -5.60 8.85
CA ALA A 26 -19.89 -5.91 9.55
C ALA A 26 -20.11 -4.78 10.57
N VAL A 27 -21.35 -4.58 10.96
CA VAL A 27 -21.64 -3.67 12.08
C VAL A 27 -20.84 -4.17 13.29
N GLY A 28 -19.96 -3.31 13.82
CA GLY A 28 -19.09 -3.64 14.95
C GLY A 28 -17.67 -4.13 14.61
N THR A 29 -17.26 -4.22 13.34
CA THR A 29 -15.85 -4.46 12.98
C THR A 29 -14.97 -3.35 13.57
N ARG A 30 -13.90 -3.73 14.28
CA ARG A 30 -13.04 -2.79 15.03
C ARG A 30 -11.78 -2.45 14.26
N ALA A 31 -11.25 -1.25 14.49
CA ALA A 31 -9.96 -0.83 13.95
C ALA A 31 -8.87 -1.87 14.23
N GLY A 32 -8.12 -2.25 13.19
CA GLY A 32 -7.04 -3.24 13.30
C GLY A 32 -7.47 -4.68 13.52
N GLN A 33 -8.78 -4.97 13.51
CA GLN A 33 -9.25 -6.35 13.40
C GLN A 33 -8.67 -6.98 12.13
N THR A 34 -8.31 -8.27 12.20
CA THR A 34 -7.73 -8.99 11.07
C THR A 34 -8.70 -9.96 10.40
N TRP A 35 -8.47 -10.20 9.12
CA TRP A 35 -9.14 -11.22 8.32
C TRP A 35 -8.12 -11.85 7.38
N THR A 36 -8.12 -13.18 7.25
CA THR A 36 -7.22 -13.88 6.31
C THR A 36 -7.98 -14.27 5.06
N ASN A 37 -7.48 -13.87 3.90
CA ASN A 37 -8.07 -14.23 2.61
C ASN A 37 -7.91 -15.73 2.37
N PRO A 38 -9.00 -16.51 2.30
CA PRO A 38 -8.92 -17.96 2.13
C PRO A 38 -8.35 -18.37 0.76
N LYS A 39 -8.38 -17.48 -0.24
CA LYS A 39 -7.89 -17.79 -1.58
C LYS A 39 -6.37 -17.90 -1.62
N GLU A 40 -5.66 -16.94 -1.04
CA GLU A 40 -4.21 -16.84 -1.17
C GLU A 40 -3.44 -16.69 0.15
N GLY A 41 -4.13 -16.46 1.27
CA GLY A 41 -3.56 -16.47 2.61
C GLY A 41 -3.10 -15.12 3.15
N SER A 42 -3.25 -14.00 2.40
CA SER A 42 -2.90 -12.68 2.93
C SER A 42 -3.75 -12.35 4.15
N THR A 43 -3.11 -11.78 5.16
CA THR A 43 -3.81 -11.16 6.29
C THR A 43 -4.12 -9.73 5.94
N PHE A 44 -5.37 -9.32 6.16
CA PHE A 44 -5.85 -7.95 6.01
C PHE A 44 -6.15 -7.38 7.39
N VAL A 45 -6.10 -6.06 7.51
CA VAL A 45 -6.51 -5.27 8.67
C VAL A 45 -7.66 -4.33 8.31
N PHE A 46 -8.58 -4.13 9.25
CA PHE A 46 -9.72 -3.24 9.04
C PHE A 46 -9.38 -1.79 9.38
N VAL A 47 -9.63 -0.90 8.41
CA VAL A 47 -9.59 0.56 8.57
C VAL A 47 -11.03 1.10 8.67
N PRO A 48 -11.41 1.73 9.80
CA PRO A 48 -12.78 2.23 9.98
C PRO A 48 -13.17 3.34 9.01
N ALA A 49 -14.48 3.46 8.77
CA ALA A 49 -15.05 4.62 8.08
C ALA A 49 -14.74 5.92 8.82
N GLY A 50 -14.71 7.04 8.10
CA GLY A 50 -14.56 8.37 8.68
C GLY A 50 -13.54 9.24 7.97
N GLY A 51 -13.46 10.49 8.41
CA GLY A 51 -12.57 11.50 7.86
C GLY A 51 -11.13 11.36 8.34
N PHE A 52 -10.19 11.69 7.47
CA PHE A 52 -8.79 11.89 7.80
C PHE A 52 -8.23 13.12 7.07
N THR A 53 -7.05 13.58 7.47
CA THR A 53 -6.31 14.62 6.75
C THR A 53 -5.37 13.94 5.77
N MET A 54 -5.60 14.14 4.47
CA MET A 54 -4.73 13.67 3.39
C MET A 54 -3.77 14.78 2.97
N GLY A 55 -2.54 14.41 2.63
CA GLY A 55 -1.48 15.34 2.25
C GLY A 55 -0.79 16.03 3.43
N SER A 56 0.05 17.01 3.10
CA SER A 56 0.87 17.74 4.06
C SER A 56 0.98 19.21 3.63
N ASN A 57 0.85 20.15 4.58
CA ASN A 57 1.17 21.54 4.33
C ASN A 57 2.68 21.82 4.42
N GLY A 58 3.46 20.91 5.01
CA GLY A 58 4.91 21.01 5.12
C GLY A 58 5.68 20.22 4.06
N GLY A 59 4.99 19.36 3.30
CA GLY A 59 5.58 18.51 2.27
C GLY A 59 5.68 19.18 0.91
N ASP A 60 5.92 18.34 -0.10
CA ASP A 60 6.15 18.76 -1.48
C ASP A 60 4.92 19.37 -2.15
N ALA A 61 5.17 19.97 -3.33
CA ALA A 61 4.13 20.66 -4.10
C ALA A 61 2.95 19.74 -4.47
N ASP A 62 3.20 18.44 -4.64
CA ASP A 62 2.17 17.45 -5.00
C ASP A 62 1.61 16.66 -3.80
N GLU A 63 2.01 17.02 -2.58
CA GLU A 63 1.38 16.62 -1.32
C GLU A 63 0.51 17.73 -0.71
N ARG A 64 0.62 18.95 -1.25
CA ARG A 64 -0.06 20.15 -0.79
C ARG A 64 -1.34 20.44 -1.57
N PRO A 65 -2.38 21.00 -0.92
CA PRO A 65 -2.48 21.27 0.51
C PRO A 65 -2.93 20.04 1.30
N ALA A 66 -2.70 20.06 2.61
CA ALA A 66 -3.40 19.15 3.51
C ALA A 66 -4.92 19.45 3.47
N HIS A 67 -5.75 18.43 3.31
CA HIS A 67 -7.21 18.58 3.14
C HIS A 67 -7.96 17.37 3.72
N LYS A 68 -9.26 17.52 3.95
CA LYS A 68 -10.10 16.45 4.53
C LYS A 68 -10.63 15.52 3.44
N VAL A 69 -10.51 14.22 3.67
CA VAL A 69 -11.11 13.16 2.85
C VAL A 69 -11.91 12.23 3.75
N ASN A 70 -13.13 11.90 3.35
CA ASN A 70 -14.00 10.95 4.03
C ASN A 70 -14.01 9.62 3.28
N LEU A 71 -13.71 8.52 3.97
CA LEU A 71 -13.71 7.18 3.39
C LEU A 71 -14.73 6.28 4.10
N ARG A 72 -15.25 5.30 3.35
CA ARG A 72 -15.96 4.16 3.94
C ARG A 72 -14.96 3.28 4.71
N GLY A 73 -15.46 2.32 5.50
CA GLY A 73 -14.60 1.32 6.11
C GLY A 73 -14.18 0.27 5.09
N TYR A 74 -12.93 -0.18 5.16
CA TYR A 74 -12.35 -1.14 4.21
C TYR A 74 -11.30 -2.02 4.90
N TRP A 75 -10.98 -3.14 4.25
CA TRP A 75 -9.91 -4.05 4.65
C TRP A 75 -8.72 -3.86 3.74
N ILE A 76 -7.52 -3.67 4.29
CA ILE A 76 -6.26 -3.57 3.53
C ILE A 76 -5.27 -4.64 3.94
N GLY A 77 -4.45 -5.13 3.01
CA GLY A 77 -3.35 -6.04 3.31
C GLY A 77 -2.53 -5.53 4.50
N LYS A 78 -2.30 -6.40 5.48
CA LYS A 78 -1.47 -6.08 6.64
C LYS A 78 -0.02 -5.85 6.22
N ASN A 79 0.42 -6.59 5.22
CA ASN A 79 1.74 -6.55 4.61
C ASN A 79 1.57 -6.51 3.09
N GLU A 80 2.66 -6.27 2.37
CA GLU A 80 2.75 -6.42 0.93
C GLU A 80 2.55 -7.89 0.51
N VAL A 81 2.10 -8.10 -0.74
CA VAL A 81 2.01 -9.46 -1.31
C VAL A 81 3.39 -10.07 -1.44
N THR A 82 3.53 -11.29 -0.92
CA THR A 82 4.79 -12.03 -0.95
C THR A 82 5.04 -12.75 -2.28
N VAL A 83 6.31 -13.06 -2.53
CA VAL A 83 6.74 -13.88 -3.67
C VAL A 83 6.00 -15.23 -3.70
N ALA A 84 5.79 -15.89 -2.55
CA ALA A 84 5.07 -17.17 -2.48
C ALA A 84 3.61 -17.05 -2.94
N GLN A 85 2.92 -16.01 -2.50
CA GLN A 85 1.54 -15.74 -2.87
C GLN A 85 1.41 -15.43 -4.37
N TYR A 86 2.30 -14.59 -4.90
CA TYR A 86 2.32 -14.27 -6.32
C TYR A 86 2.70 -15.47 -7.19
N ARG A 87 3.60 -16.34 -6.71
CA ARG A 87 3.93 -17.60 -7.40
C ARG A 87 2.75 -18.55 -7.52
N ARG A 88 1.89 -18.60 -6.49
CA ARG A 88 0.63 -19.35 -6.57
C ARG A 88 -0.26 -18.81 -7.67
N PHE A 89 -0.44 -17.49 -7.74
CA PHE A 89 -1.17 -16.84 -8.84
C PHE A 89 -0.61 -17.24 -10.20
N CYS A 90 0.69 -17.00 -10.44
CA CYS A 90 1.37 -17.33 -11.69
C CYS A 90 1.15 -18.79 -12.11
N ARG A 91 1.27 -19.73 -11.17
CA ARG A 91 1.04 -21.17 -11.42
C ARG A 91 -0.40 -21.46 -11.84
N GLU A 92 -1.38 -20.88 -11.15
CA GLU A 92 -2.80 -21.13 -11.43
C GLU A 92 -3.28 -20.52 -12.75
N ILE A 93 -2.72 -19.38 -13.16
CA ILE A 93 -3.11 -18.70 -14.40
C ILE A 93 -2.19 -18.98 -15.58
N GLY A 94 -1.18 -19.84 -15.42
CA GLY A 94 -0.24 -20.23 -16.47
C GLY A 94 0.67 -19.10 -16.94
N ARG A 95 1.11 -18.21 -16.05
CA ARG A 95 2.07 -17.13 -16.35
C ARG A 95 3.42 -17.34 -15.68
N PRO A 96 4.54 -16.90 -16.28
CA PRO A 96 5.84 -16.94 -15.64
C PRO A 96 5.90 -15.96 -14.46
N MET A 97 6.77 -16.26 -13.49
CA MET A 97 7.13 -15.28 -12.46
C MET A 97 7.96 -14.13 -13.06
N PRO A 98 7.77 -12.88 -12.60
CA PRO A 98 8.69 -11.80 -12.92
C PRO A 98 10.10 -12.14 -12.45
N ARG A 99 11.13 -11.58 -13.10
CA ARG A 99 12.53 -11.83 -12.75
C ARG A 99 12.95 -11.03 -11.51
N GLY A 100 14.05 -11.43 -10.88
CA GLY A 100 14.67 -10.69 -9.77
C GLY A 100 13.92 -10.77 -8.43
N GLN A 101 13.17 -11.86 -8.20
CA GLN A 101 12.45 -12.06 -6.94
C GLN A 101 13.39 -12.46 -5.80
N GLY A 102 13.05 -12.03 -4.59
CA GLY A 102 13.68 -12.49 -3.36
C GLY A 102 13.16 -13.88 -2.92
N ALA A 103 13.36 -14.18 -1.64
CA ALA A 103 12.81 -15.39 -1.03
C ALA A 103 11.28 -15.32 -0.91
N ASP A 104 10.66 -16.46 -0.61
CA ASP A 104 9.21 -16.65 -0.61
C ASP A 104 8.42 -15.71 0.30
N ASN A 105 9.03 -15.25 1.39
CA ASN A 105 8.45 -14.31 2.36
C ASN A 105 8.86 -12.84 2.13
N HIS A 106 9.62 -12.54 1.08
CA HIS A 106 9.87 -11.17 0.64
C HIS A 106 8.69 -10.66 -0.19
N PRO A 107 8.51 -9.33 -0.31
CA PRO A 107 7.50 -8.78 -1.19
C PRO A 107 7.81 -9.10 -2.66
N VAL A 108 6.77 -9.33 -3.47
CA VAL A 108 6.92 -9.57 -4.92
C VAL A 108 7.23 -8.27 -5.64
N VAL A 109 8.33 -8.21 -6.40
CA VAL A 109 8.80 -6.99 -7.07
C VAL A 109 8.73 -7.08 -8.59
N ASN A 110 9.04 -5.99 -9.30
CA ASN A 110 9.05 -5.94 -10.76
C ASN A 110 7.69 -6.33 -11.39
N VAL A 111 6.59 -5.94 -10.72
CA VAL A 111 5.23 -6.14 -11.22
C VAL A 111 4.69 -4.84 -11.81
N SER A 112 4.12 -4.91 -13.01
CA SER A 112 3.43 -3.78 -13.61
C SER A 112 2.11 -3.49 -12.88
N TRP A 113 1.52 -2.30 -13.10
CA TRP A 113 0.20 -2.00 -12.56
C TRP A 113 -0.89 -2.95 -13.10
N ASP A 114 -0.79 -3.39 -14.35
CA ASP A 114 -1.75 -4.34 -14.92
C ASP A 114 -1.62 -5.73 -14.29
N ASP A 115 -0.38 -6.18 -14.02
CA ASP A 115 -0.11 -7.41 -13.28
C ASP A 115 -0.64 -7.31 -11.85
N ALA A 116 -0.49 -6.14 -11.22
CA ALA A 116 -1.03 -5.83 -9.91
C ALA A 116 -2.55 -5.96 -9.85
N VAL A 117 -3.24 -5.38 -10.83
CA VAL A 117 -4.69 -5.50 -10.99
C VAL A 117 -5.10 -6.95 -11.29
N ALA A 118 -4.35 -7.66 -12.11
CA ALA A 118 -4.64 -9.06 -12.45
C ALA A 118 -4.53 -9.98 -11.22
N TYR A 119 -3.47 -9.83 -10.42
CA TYR A 119 -3.31 -10.54 -9.16
C TYR A 119 -4.45 -10.19 -8.21
N ALA A 120 -4.74 -8.89 -8.04
CA ALA A 120 -5.82 -8.44 -7.15
C ALA A 120 -7.15 -9.09 -7.53
N ARG A 121 -7.54 -9.04 -8.81
CA ARG A 121 -8.77 -9.65 -9.31
C ARG A 121 -8.77 -11.15 -9.10
N TRP A 122 -7.66 -11.83 -9.39
CA TRP A 122 -7.54 -13.26 -9.12
C TRP A 122 -7.74 -13.52 -7.63
N ALA A 123 -7.13 -12.77 -6.72
CA ALA A 123 -7.25 -12.95 -5.28
C ALA A 123 -8.65 -12.63 -4.71
N GLY A 124 -9.59 -12.15 -5.54
CA GLY A 124 -10.88 -11.64 -5.07
C GLY A 124 -10.73 -10.29 -4.37
N CYS A 125 -9.85 -9.44 -4.90
CA CYS A 125 -9.39 -8.16 -4.36
C CYS A 125 -9.31 -7.07 -5.46
N ARG A 126 -8.92 -5.85 -5.05
CA ARG A 126 -8.51 -4.67 -5.83
C ARG A 126 -7.29 -4.02 -5.18
N LEU A 127 -6.65 -3.13 -5.90
CA LEU A 127 -5.70 -2.18 -5.30
C LEU A 127 -6.43 -1.15 -4.44
N PRO A 128 -5.81 -0.59 -3.38
CA PRO A 128 -6.33 0.56 -2.66
C PRO A 128 -6.34 1.79 -3.55
N THR A 129 -7.19 2.77 -3.26
CA THR A 129 -7.00 4.14 -3.73
C THR A 129 -5.82 4.78 -2.98
N GLU A 130 -5.24 5.84 -3.52
CA GLU A 130 -4.20 6.63 -2.83
C GLU A 130 -4.67 7.09 -1.44
N ALA A 131 -5.93 7.53 -1.34
CA ALA A 131 -6.52 7.98 -0.09
C ALA A 131 -6.68 6.83 0.93
N GLU A 132 -7.09 5.64 0.48
CA GLU A 132 -7.18 4.45 1.34
C GLU A 132 -5.81 4.01 1.84
N TRP A 133 -4.80 4.04 0.98
CA TRP A 133 -3.44 3.70 1.36
C TRP A 133 -2.90 4.68 2.41
N GLU A 134 -3.04 5.99 2.17
CA GLU A 134 -2.52 7.01 3.10
C GLU A 134 -3.23 6.98 4.46
N LYS A 135 -4.57 6.83 4.47
CA LYS A 135 -5.29 6.67 5.72
C LYS A 135 -4.83 5.42 6.45
N ALA A 136 -4.63 4.30 5.76
CA ALA A 136 -4.15 3.06 6.38
C ALA A 136 -2.77 3.26 7.04
N ALA A 137 -1.87 4.01 6.41
CA ALA A 137 -0.54 4.31 6.94
C ALA A 137 -0.60 5.28 8.14
N ARG A 138 -1.34 6.40 8.01
CA ARG A 138 -1.23 7.55 8.92
C ARG A 138 -2.34 7.64 9.97
N GLY A 139 -3.47 6.96 9.78
CA GLY A 139 -4.64 7.15 10.62
C GLY A 139 -5.28 8.54 10.43
N THR A 140 -5.84 9.08 11.51
CA THR A 140 -6.65 10.33 11.47
C THR A 140 -5.98 11.54 12.10
N ASP A 141 -4.80 11.37 12.68
CA ASP A 141 -4.08 12.41 13.45
C ASP A 141 -3.02 13.16 12.62
N ALA A 142 -2.93 12.88 11.32
CA ALA A 142 -1.99 13.51 10.40
C ALA A 142 -0.51 13.30 10.75
N ARG A 143 -0.17 12.20 11.44
CA ARG A 143 1.23 11.85 11.76
C ARG A 143 2.14 11.81 10.53
N THR A 144 3.44 12.04 10.71
CA THR A 144 4.43 12.03 9.62
C THR A 144 4.72 10.61 9.12
N TYR A 145 5.00 9.69 10.03
CA TYR A 145 5.34 8.29 9.76
C TYR A 145 4.25 7.38 10.33
N PRO A 146 4.13 6.12 9.86
CA PRO A 146 3.10 5.20 10.36
C PRO A 146 3.10 5.07 11.90
N TRP A 147 4.29 5.10 12.51
CA TRP A 147 4.50 4.99 13.95
C TRP A 147 4.50 6.31 14.74
N GLY A 148 4.32 7.47 14.10
CA GLY A 148 4.28 8.77 14.78
C GLY A 148 5.06 9.88 14.06
N ASN A 149 5.50 10.89 14.80
CA ASN A 149 6.10 12.10 14.22
C ASN A 149 7.63 12.16 14.30
N THR A 150 8.24 11.18 14.96
CA THR A 150 9.70 11.12 15.11
C THR A 150 10.24 10.01 14.22
N TRP A 151 11.18 10.37 13.35
CA TRP A 151 11.91 9.43 12.52
C TRP A 151 12.63 8.38 13.39
N ASP A 152 12.59 7.13 12.95
CA ASP A 152 13.27 6.02 13.61
C ASP A 152 13.63 4.96 12.57
N PRO A 153 14.92 4.88 12.15
CA PRO A 153 15.34 3.96 11.08
C PRO A 153 15.25 2.49 11.50
N ALA A 154 15.02 2.19 12.79
CA ALA A 154 14.80 0.82 13.26
C ALA A 154 13.35 0.35 13.11
N LYS A 155 12.49 1.12 12.43
CA LYS A 155 11.07 0.83 12.20
C LYS A 155 10.67 0.67 10.74
N CYS A 156 11.62 0.77 9.81
CA CYS A 156 11.37 0.63 8.38
C CYS A 156 12.61 0.13 7.66
N ASN A 157 12.42 -0.32 6.42
CA ASN A 157 13.50 -0.67 5.52
C ASN A 157 13.69 0.45 4.49
N THR A 158 14.54 1.42 4.76
CA THR A 158 14.88 2.54 3.85
C THR A 158 16.40 2.62 3.68
N GLU A 159 16.91 3.58 2.90
CA GLU A 159 18.35 3.77 2.71
C GLU A 159 19.09 3.91 4.06
N GLU A 160 18.50 4.60 5.05
CA GLU A 160 19.15 4.90 6.33
C GLU A 160 19.12 3.77 7.36
N GLY A 161 18.23 2.78 7.19
CA GLY A 161 17.99 1.72 8.18
C GLY A 161 18.08 0.29 7.62
N GLY A 162 18.11 0.14 6.30
CA GLY A 162 17.96 -1.11 5.59
C GLY A 162 19.29 -1.75 5.15
N PRO A 163 19.26 -3.04 4.74
CA PRO A 163 20.44 -3.75 4.26
C PRO A 163 20.70 -3.55 2.74
N GLY A 164 20.14 -2.50 2.13
CA GLY A 164 20.24 -2.25 0.68
C GLY A 164 19.53 -3.30 -0.19
N ARG A 165 18.44 -3.89 0.31
CA ARG A 165 17.57 -4.84 -0.40
C ARG A 165 16.24 -4.99 0.34
N THR A 166 15.27 -5.67 -0.30
CA THR A 166 14.01 -6.02 0.37
C THR A 166 14.24 -6.90 1.60
N MET A 167 13.38 -6.75 2.59
CA MET A 167 13.32 -7.59 3.78
C MET A 167 12.08 -8.49 3.73
N PRO A 168 12.05 -9.60 4.47
CA PRO A 168 10.82 -10.35 4.68
C PRO A 168 9.71 -9.43 5.18
N VAL A 169 8.51 -9.61 4.65
CA VAL A 169 7.37 -8.78 5.07
C VAL A 169 7.12 -8.90 6.58
N GLY A 170 6.81 -7.78 7.22
CA GLY A 170 6.59 -7.67 8.66
C GLY A 170 7.86 -7.70 9.51
N SER A 171 9.04 -7.51 8.91
CA SER A 171 10.33 -7.48 9.66
C SER A 171 10.40 -6.33 10.67
N TYR A 172 9.59 -5.29 10.50
CA TYR A 172 9.58 -4.10 11.35
C TYR A 172 8.24 -3.94 12.10
N PRO A 173 7.92 -4.82 13.08
CA PRO A 173 6.63 -4.77 13.77
C PRO A 173 6.40 -3.48 14.57
N ARG A 174 7.49 -2.79 14.98
CA ARG A 174 7.40 -1.47 15.66
C ARG A 174 7.12 -0.31 14.69
N GLY A 175 7.19 -0.56 13.39
CA GLY A 175 6.80 0.37 12.32
C GLY A 175 5.32 0.32 11.97
N ALA A 176 4.52 -0.43 12.72
CA ALA A 176 3.09 -0.54 12.44
C ALA A 176 2.37 0.82 12.43
N SER A 177 1.49 0.97 11.46
CA SER A 177 0.48 2.04 11.41
C SER A 177 -0.52 1.93 12.59
N PRO A 178 -1.36 2.96 12.84
CA PRO A 178 -2.44 2.91 13.85
C PRO A 178 -3.39 1.73 13.73
N TYR A 179 -3.54 1.19 12.53
CA TYR A 179 -4.44 0.09 12.23
C TYR A 179 -3.72 -1.26 12.15
N GLY A 180 -2.40 -1.29 12.34
CA GLY A 180 -1.61 -2.52 12.35
C GLY A 180 -1.07 -2.98 10.99
N CYS A 181 -1.22 -2.18 9.92
CA CYS A 181 -0.48 -2.39 8.67
C CYS A 181 1.02 -2.19 8.93
N LEU A 182 1.85 -3.07 8.38
CA LEU A 182 3.31 -3.03 8.46
C LEU A 182 3.89 -2.55 7.14
N ASP A 183 5.16 -2.15 7.17
CA ASP A 183 5.97 -1.81 6.00
C ASP A 183 5.38 -0.71 5.09
N MET A 184 4.43 0.07 5.61
CA MET A 184 3.86 1.27 4.95
C MET A 184 4.88 2.43 4.82
N ALA A 185 6.16 2.19 5.08
CA ALA A 185 7.26 3.13 4.89
C ALA A 185 8.50 2.30 4.55
N GLY A 186 8.99 2.45 3.32
CA GLY A 186 10.10 1.67 2.80
C GLY A 186 9.73 0.24 2.41
N ASN A 187 10.74 -0.63 2.39
CA ASN A 187 10.78 -1.95 1.80
C ASN A 187 10.55 -1.90 0.30
N VAL A 188 9.38 -1.50 -0.15
CA VAL A 188 9.02 -1.42 -1.56
C VAL A 188 7.90 -0.42 -1.80
N SER A 189 7.91 0.21 -2.97
CA SER A 189 6.77 1.03 -3.38
C SER A 189 5.54 0.16 -3.66
N GLU A 190 4.35 0.67 -3.40
CA GLU A 190 3.09 -0.08 -3.48
C GLU A 190 2.09 0.56 -4.44
N TRP A 191 1.64 -0.19 -5.45
CA TRP A 191 0.68 0.31 -6.44
C TRP A 191 -0.68 0.68 -5.82
N CYS A 192 -1.19 1.85 -6.20
CA CYS A 192 -2.57 2.27 -5.96
C CYS A 192 -3.39 2.20 -7.27
N SER A 193 -4.71 2.14 -7.12
CA SER A 193 -5.67 2.23 -8.24
C SER A 193 -5.78 3.65 -8.81
N SER A 194 -5.48 4.67 -8.01
CA SER A 194 -5.63 6.08 -8.39
C SER A 194 -4.67 6.50 -9.50
N VAL A 195 -5.19 7.22 -10.48
CA VAL A 195 -4.43 8.04 -11.44
C VAL A 195 -3.71 9.15 -10.70
N TYR A 196 -2.46 9.42 -11.09
CA TYR A 196 -1.73 10.58 -10.60
C TYR A 196 -2.42 11.89 -11.01
N LYS A 197 -2.82 12.68 -10.03
CA LYS A 197 -3.36 14.03 -10.21
C LYS A 197 -2.81 14.98 -9.14
N LYS A 198 -2.89 16.28 -9.45
CA LYS A 198 -2.57 17.34 -8.50
C LYS A 198 -3.54 17.32 -7.31
N TYR A 199 -3.03 17.72 -6.15
CA TYR A 199 -3.83 17.91 -4.95
C TYR A 199 -4.64 19.22 -5.03
N PRO A 200 -5.74 19.35 -4.27
CA PRO A 200 -6.27 18.37 -3.31
C PRO A 200 -6.84 17.10 -3.96
N TYR A 201 -6.89 16.00 -3.20
CA TYR A 201 -7.52 14.76 -3.62
C TYR A 201 -9.03 14.94 -3.76
N ARG A 202 -9.55 14.51 -4.90
CA ARG A 202 -10.96 14.57 -5.25
C ARG A 202 -11.41 13.23 -5.82
N ALA A 203 -12.22 12.48 -5.07
CA ALA A 203 -12.73 11.18 -5.52
C ALA A 203 -13.60 11.28 -6.79
N ASP A 204 -14.18 12.46 -7.05
CA ASP A 204 -15.08 12.73 -8.17
C ASP A 204 -14.40 13.25 -9.44
N ASP A 205 -13.07 13.41 -9.44
CA ASP A 205 -12.35 13.96 -10.60
C ASP A 205 -11.98 12.91 -11.65
N GLY A 206 -12.43 11.66 -11.49
CA GLY A 206 -12.11 10.55 -12.37
C GLY A 206 -10.75 9.91 -12.13
N ARG A 207 -10.04 10.24 -11.04
CA ARG A 207 -8.78 9.57 -10.68
C ARG A 207 -8.92 8.08 -10.39
N GLU A 208 -10.12 7.62 -10.05
CA GLU A 208 -10.39 6.19 -9.80
C GLU A 208 -10.95 5.46 -11.02
N ASP A 209 -10.90 6.07 -12.22
CA ASP A 209 -11.28 5.39 -13.46
C ASP A 209 -10.21 4.33 -13.83
N PRO A 210 -10.55 3.03 -13.79
CA PRO A 210 -9.61 1.95 -14.08
C PRO A 210 -9.11 1.97 -15.53
N ASN A 211 -9.82 2.64 -16.45
CA ASN A 211 -9.49 2.69 -17.87
C ASN A 211 -8.75 3.98 -18.27
N ALA A 212 -8.51 4.91 -17.34
CA ALA A 212 -7.83 6.16 -17.65
C ALA A 212 -6.40 5.90 -18.15
N PRO A 213 -5.99 6.45 -19.31
CA PRO A 213 -4.68 6.22 -19.94
C PRO A 213 -3.61 7.12 -19.31
N SER A 214 -3.50 7.10 -17.97
CA SER A 214 -2.63 8.00 -17.22
C SER A 214 -1.81 7.22 -16.18
N PRO A 215 -0.60 7.72 -15.81
CA PRO A 215 0.22 7.10 -14.79
C PRO A 215 -0.55 6.86 -13.49
N ARG A 216 -0.25 5.76 -12.83
CA ARG A 216 -0.87 5.36 -11.56
C ARG A 216 0.02 5.76 -10.40
N VAL A 217 -0.60 6.07 -9.27
CA VAL A 217 0.11 6.39 -8.04
C VAL A 217 0.69 5.12 -7.44
N TYR A 218 1.89 5.22 -6.89
CA TYR A 218 2.40 4.30 -5.88
C TYR A 218 2.75 5.07 -4.61
N ARG A 219 2.80 4.38 -3.47
CA ARG A 219 3.12 4.91 -2.14
C ARG A 219 4.13 3.96 -1.46
N GLY A 220 4.38 4.07 -0.16
CA GLY A 220 5.41 3.30 0.58
C GLY A 220 6.83 3.89 0.54
N GLY A 221 7.37 4.09 -0.65
CA GLY A 221 8.83 4.23 -0.85
C GLY A 221 9.51 2.86 -0.74
N SER A 222 10.75 2.71 -1.19
CA SER A 222 11.48 1.44 -1.17
C SER A 222 12.70 1.44 -0.26
N TRP A 223 13.40 0.30 -0.19
CA TRP A 223 14.62 0.12 0.60
C TRP A 223 15.80 1.00 0.18
N ASP A 224 15.74 1.61 -1.00
CA ASP A 224 16.71 2.54 -1.57
C ASP A 224 16.23 3.99 -1.60
N ASP A 225 15.02 4.26 -1.11
CA ASP A 225 14.55 5.63 -0.89
C ASP A 225 14.98 6.12 0.50
N ASP A 226 15.20 7.43 0.64
CA ASP A 226 15.41 8.07 1.93
C ASP A 226 14.09 8.25 2.70
N ARG A 227 14.15 8.78 3.92
CA ARG A 227 13.01 8.98 4.81
C ARG A 227 12.00 10.04 4.35
N ASP A 228 12.38 10.89 3.41
CA ASP A 228 11.58 12.05 3.03
C ASP A 228 10.55 11.68 1.96
#